data_AF-A0A5J4Z5Y4-F1
#
_entry.id   AF-A0A5J4Z5Y4-F1
#
_cell.length_a   1.000
_cell.length_b   1.000
_cell.length_c   1.000
_cell.angle_alpha   90.00
_cell.angle_beta   90.00
_cell.angle_gamma   90.00
#
_symmetry.space_group_name_H-M   'P 1'
#
loop_
_entity.id
_entity.type
_entity.pdbx_description
1 polymer ?
#
loop_
_entity_poly.entity_id
_entity_poly.type
_entity_poly.pdbx_seq_one_letter_code
_entity_poly.pdbx_strand_id
1 'polypeptide(L)'
;MDAHESAGHDTREKQRSPKLPSQGGRNMAESGALLVSEVVNAGLDSVSPHYDEVDQFISTYHESEYGDAPAVTAKPARGAHAPFTEKTVTVFDWDDTLLPSTFLASMGLRVDDVYDVPEFVKKQLEELEILAIGLIEEAILKGKVMLITNAETGWVELSGGRFVPKLLAFIQAKNIAVVSARSTYEADFPFNPSDWKIQAFTHEIGLQFPLMDGLNILSLGDGMSERDASHAVATSLPLSRVKTVKYIERPTIEQLQRQVSLVHSSFSELYKHDGSFDVNLVC
;
A
#
# COMPACT_ATOMS: atom_id res chain seq x y z
N MET A 1 -46.67 -85.00 6.64
CA MET A 1 -45.83 -85.79 7.55
C MET A 1 -44.66 -84.91 7.92
N ASP A 2 -44.71 -84.45 9.15
CA ASP A 2 -43.74 -83.56 9.79
C ASP A 2 -42.35 -84.17 9.91
N ALA A 3 -41.32 -83.31 9.88
CA ALA A 3 -40.18 -83.25 10.81
C ALA A 3 -38.91 -82.72 10.13
N HIS A 4 -38.30 -81.70 10.77
CA HIS A 4 -36.88 -81.52 11.11
C HIS A 4 -36.53 -80.01 11.07
N GLU A 5 -36.30 -79.31 12.19
CA GLU A 5 -35.22 -79.40 13.20
C GLU A 5 -34.03 -78.46 12.88
N SER A 6 -33.41 -77.93 13.95
CA SER A 6 -32.23 -77.03 14.05
C SER A 6 -32.60 -75.55 14.26
N ALA A 7 -32.60 -74.99 15.49
CA ALA A 7 -31.52 -74.74 16.46
C ALA A 7 -30.71 -73.44 16.22
N GLY A 8 -30.72 -72.57 17.24
CA GLY A 8 -29.53 -71.82 17.63
C GLY A 8 -29.55 -70.28 17.54
N HIS A 9 -29.22 -69.66 18.68
CA HIS A 9 -28.52 -68.39 18.86
C HIS A 9 -29.31 -67.06 19.00
N ASP A 10 -29.54 -66.71 20.28
CA ASP A 10 -29.00 -65.53 20.98
C ASP A 10 -28.59 -64.30 20.13
N THR A 11 -29.25 -63.15 20.36
CA THR A 11 -28.58 -61.94 20.86
C THR A 11 -29.55 -60.76 21.06
N ARG A 12 -29.27 -60.06 22.16
CA ARG A 12 -29.89 -58.83 22.72
C ARG A 12 -30.41 -57.81 21.70
N GLU A 13 -31.66 -57.42 21.92
CA GLU A 13 -32.40 -56.38 21.21
C GLU A 13 -31.92 -54.97 21.59
N LYS A 14 -31.67 -54.15 20.56
CA LYS A 14 -31.11 -52.80 20.62
C LYS A 14 -32.15 -51.78 21.10
N GLN A 15 -31.74 -50.95 22.06
CA GLN A 15 -32.43 -49.73 22.44
C GLN A 15 -32.33 -48.64 21.35
N ARG A 16 -33.40 -47.85 21.30
CA ARG A 16 -33.74 -46.79 20.35
C ARG A 16 -32.78 -45.58 20.44
N SER A 17 -32.47 -45.01 19.27
CA SER A 17 -32.08 -43.59 19.14
C SER A 17 -32.87 -42.93 18.00
N PRO A 18 -33.30 -41.66 18.12
CA PRO A 18 -34.22 -41.01 17.19
C PRO A 18 -33.51 -40.31 16.01
N LYS A 19 -34.31 -40.08 14.96
CA LYS A 19 -34.01 -39.43 13.68
C LYS A 19 -33.39 -38.03 13.83
N LEU A 20 -32.37 -37.73 13.02
CA LEU A 20 -31.92 -36.37 12.68
C LEU A 20 -32.42 -36.00 11.28
N PRO A 21 -33.00 -34.81 11.05
CA PRO A 21 -33.28 -34.31 9.73
C PRO A 21 -32.07 -33.61 9.11
N SER A 22 -32.05 -33.63 7.79
CA SER A 22 -31.05 -33.07 6.90
C SER A 22 -31.25 -31.58 6.58
N GLN A 23 -30.12 -30.94 6.27
CA GLN A 23 -29.91 -29.74 5.44
C GLN A 23 -30.09 -28.34 6.07
N GLY A 24 -29.08 -27.52 5.79
CA GLY A 24 -29.02 -26.08 6.08
C GLY A 24 -27.59 -25.58 5.87
N GLY A 25 -27.13 -25.56 4.61
CA GLY A 25 -25.85 -24.93 4.25
C GLY A 25 -25.89 -23.44 4.54
N ARG A 26 -24.89 -22.93 5.26
CA ARG A 26 -24.65 -21.49 5.42
C ARG A 26 -23.39 -21.12 4.65
N ASN A 27 -23.55 -20.18 3.73
CA ASN A 27 -22.49 -19.51 3.01
C ASN A 27 -21.55 -18.80 4.00
N MET A 28 -20.24 -19.04 3.86
CA MET A 28 -19.20 -18.16 4.38
C MET A 28 -19.00 -17.02 3.38
N ALA A 29 -19.72 -15.92 3.56
CA ALA A 29 -19.48 -14.66 2.85
C ALA A 29 -20.08 -13.49 3.64
N GLU A 30 -19.63 -13.27 4.88
CA GLU A 30 -20.10 -12.11 5.66
C GLU A 30 -19.13 -11.66 6.78
N SER A 31 -17.88 -12.13 6.79
CA SER A 31 -16.96 -11.88 7.91
C SER A 31 -15.85 -10.84 7.62
N GLY A 32 -15.91 -10.12 6.49
CA GLY A 32 -14.87 -9.16 6.09
C GLY A 32 -15.21 -7.68 6.26
N ALA A 33 -16.49 -7.33 6.44
CA ALA A 33 -16.93 -5.93 6.46
C ALA A 33 -17.06 -5.32 7.87
N LEU A 34 -16.86 -6.10 8.93
CA LEU A 34 -17.09 -5.66 10.31
C LEU A 34 -15.83 -5.28 11.11
N LEU A 35 -14.63 -5.33 10.52
CA LEU A 35 -13.37 -5.14 11.25
C LEU A 35 -12.67 -3.78 11.00
N VAL A 36 -13.25 -2.90 10.18
CA VAL A 36 -12.69 -1.55 9.93
C VAL A 36 -13.32 -0.49 10.84
N SER A 37 -14.50 -0.74 11.42
CA SER A 37 -15.18 0.21 12.31
C SER A 37 -14.72 0.17 13.78
N GLU A 38 -14.04 -0.89 14.24
CA GLU A 38 -13.70 -1.06 15.67
C GLU A 38 -12.31 -0.57 16.08
N VAL A 39 -11.43 -0.20 15.14
CA VAL A 39 -10.08 0.30 15.49
C VAL A 39 -10.04 1.82 15.71
N VAL A 40 -11.13 2.54 15.38
CA VAL A 40 -11.20 4.01 15.55
C VAL A 40 -11.66 4.44 16.97
N ASN A 41 -12.07 3.51 17.84
CA ASN A 41 -12.72 3.85 19.12
C ASN A 41 -11.98 3.42 20.41
N ALA A 42 -10.71 3.02 20.35
CA ALA A 42 -9.95 2.67 21.55
C ALA A 42 -8.77 3.63 21.75
N GLY A 43 -9.05 4.80 22.34
CA GLY A 43 -7.99 5.56 23.00
C GLY A 43 -8.14 7.08 23.04
N LEU A 44 -9.29 7.65 23.41
CA LEU A 44 -9.35 9.02 23.94
C LEU A 44 -10.48 9.12 24.97
N ASP A 45 -10.15 8.94 26.24
CA ASP A 45 -10.97 9.49 27.32
C ASP A 45 -10.73 11.01 27.41
N SER A 46 -11.84 11.75 27.45
CA SER A 46 -12.00 13.19 27.65
C SER A 46 -11.68 14.11 26.46
N VAL A 47 -12.68 14.40 25.62
CA VAL A 47 -13.46 15.66 25.56
C VAL A 47 -14.65 15.44 24.59
N SER A 48 -15.84 15.92 24.95
CA SER A 48 -17.15 15.77 24.26
C SER A 48 -17.56 17.11 23.59
N PRO A 49 -18.63 17.22 22.79
CA PRO A 49 -18.79 16.71 21.41
C PRO A 49 -19.31 17.79 20.42
N HIS A 50 -19.12 17.59 19.12
CA HIS A 50 -20.17 17.85 18.11
C HIS A 50 -19.74 17.27 16.76
N TYR A 51 -20.30 16.10 16.41
CA TYR A 51 -20.18 15.52 15.07
C TYR A 51 -21.54 14.95 14.68
N ASP A 52 -22.34 15.77 14.01
CA ASP A 52 -23.43 15.34 13.15
C ASP A 52 -23.08 15.83 11.76
N GLU A 53 -22.34 15.06 10.95
CA GLU A 53 -22.28 15.24 9.47
C GLU A 53 -21.51 14.17 8.66
N VAL A 54 -21.09 13.03 9.23
CA VAL A 54 -20.24 12.05 8.50
C VAL A 54 -21.02 10.88 7.87
N ASP A 55 -22.32 10.74 8.10
CA ASP A 55 -23.11 9.58 7.67
C ASP A 55 -23.56 9.61 6.19
N GLN A 56 -23.22 10.64 5.41
CA GLN A 56 -23.80 10.81 4.08
C GLN A 56 -22.93 10.41 2.89
N PHE A 57 -21.72 9.85 3.10
CA PHE A 57 -20.77 9.68 1.99
C PHE A 57 -20.58 8.25 1.45
N ILE A 58 -21.27 7.22 1.96
CA ILE A 58 -21.14 5.81 1.48
C ILE A 58 -22.46 5.27 0.91
N SER A 59 -23.16 6.06 0.10
CA SER A 59 -24.43 5.60 -0.51
C SER A 59 -24.60 6.09 -1.95
N THR A 60 -23.64 5.81 -2.86
CA THR A 60 -23.98 5.75 -4.29
C THR A 60 -22.97 4.95 -5.11
N TYR A 61 -23.11 3.62 -5.16
CA TYR A 61 -22.75 2.83 -6.34
C TYR A 61 -23.81 1.74 -6.50
N HIS A 62 -24.77 1.98 -7.38
CA HIS A 62 -25.87 1.08 -7.72
C HIS A 62 -25.58 0.40 -9.06
N GLU A 63 -25.82 -0.92 -9.09
CA GLU A 63 -25.70 -1.84 -10.22
C GLU A 63 -26.62 -1.50 -11.40
N SER A 64 -26.23 -1.98 -12.59
CA SER A 64 -27.16 -2.27 -13.69
C SER A 64 -26.77 -3.60 -14.38
N GLU A 65 -27.71 -4.54 -14.37
CA GLU A 65 -27.66 -5.89 -14.95
C GLU A 65 -27.95 -5.93 -16.47
N TYR A 66 -27.45 -6.94 -17.18
CA TYR A 66 -28.21 -8.07 -17.78
C TYR A 66 -27.39 -8.83 -18.85
N GLY A 67 -27.45 -10.16 -18.85
CA GLY A 67 -27.18 -10.99 -20.04
C GLY A 67 -26.70 -12.43 -19.80
N ASP A 68 -27.58 -13.39 -20.03
CA ASP A 68 -27.51 -14.84 -19.74
C ASP A 68 -26.69 -15.69 -20.77
N ALA A 69 -26.38 -16.95 -20.39
CA ALA A 69 -25.86 -18.12 -21.15
C ALA A 69 -24.32 -18.44 -21.12
N PRO A 70 -23.89 -19.69 -21.39
CA PRO A 70 -24.08 -20.91 -20.58
C PRO A 70 -22.73 -21.59 -20.19
N ALA A 71 -22.84 -22.64 -19.36
CA ALA A 71 -21.76 -23.36 -18.67
C ALA A 71 -20.51 -23.75 -19.47
N VAL A 72 -19.32 -23.41 -18.93
CA VAL A 72 -18.02 -23.95 -19.35
C VAL A 72 -17.16 -24.28 -18.12
N THR A 73 -16.97 -25.59 -17.91
CA THR A 73 -15.93 -26.30 -17.16
C THR A 73 -15.24 -25.61 -15.97
N ALA A 74 -15.46 -26.15 -14.77
CA ALA A 74 -14.79 -25.80 -13.53
C ALA A 74 -13.25 -25.79 -13.67
N LYS A 75 -12.63 -24.64 -13.42
CA LYS A 75 -11.19 -24.52 -13.13
C LYS A 75 -10.89 -25.19 -11.79
N PRO A 76 -9.74 -25.88 -11.64
CA PRO A 76 -9.44 -26.60 -10.42
C PRO A 76 -9.34 -25.63 -9.24
N ALA A 77 -9.79 -26.10 -8.08
CA ALA A 77 -9.74 -25.41 -6.80
C ALA A 77 -8.33 -24.81 -6.58
N ARG A 78 -8.28 -23.52 -6.19
CA ARG A 78 -7.05 -22.89 -5.72
C ARG A 78 -6.52 -23.73 -4.56
N GLY A 79 -5.49 -24.50 -4.85
CA GLY A 79 -4.73 -25.23 -3.84
C GLY A 79 -4.17 -24.25 -2.83
N ALA A 80 -4.09 -24.70 -1.58
CA ALA A 80 -3.54 -23.99 -0.43
C ALA A 80 -2.40 -23.04 -0.82
N HIS A 81 -2.60 -21.74 -0.55
CA HIS A 81 -1.57 -20.74 -0.72
C HIS A 81 -0.31 -21.20 0.04
N ALA A 82 0.80 -21.30 -0.68
CA ALA A 82 2.11 -21.51 -0.10
C ALA A 82 2.33 -20.46 1.02
N PRO A 83 3.07 -20.80 2.09
CA PRO A 83 3.32 -19.88 3.18
C PRO A 83 3.94 -18.57 2.66
N PHE A 84 3.44 -17.44 3.17
CA PHE A 84 3.75 -16.07 2.79
C PHE A 84 5.26 -15.76 2.83
N THR A 85 5.88 -15.54 1.66
CA THR A 85 7.33 -15.30 1.48
C THR A 85 7.65 -14.12 0.56
N GLU A 86 6.75 -13.14 0.42
CA GLU A 86 6.99 -12.02 -0.49
C GLU A 86 8.09 -11.09 0.02
N LYS A 87 9.15 -10.95 -0.79
CA LYS A 87 10.11 -9.86 -0.63
C LYS A 87 9.35 -8.55 -0.83
N THR A 88 9.69 -7.56 -0.01
CA THR A 88 9.07 -6.25 -0.06
C THR A 88 10.02 -5.23 -0.67
N VAL A 89 9.45 -4.36 -1.50
CA VAL A 89 10.08 -3.13 -1.97
C VAL A 89 9.18 -1.95 -1.63
N THR A 90 9.75 -0.91 -1.04
CA THR A 90 9.07 0.37 -0.83
C THR A 90 9.73 1.41 -1.73
N VAL A 91 8.92 2.06 -2.56
CA VAL A 91 9.35 3.15 -3.44
C VAL A 91 8.78 4.45 -2.93
N PHE A 92 9.65 5.44 -2.76
CA PHE A 92 9.28 6.80 -2.42
C PHE A 92 9.49 7.73 -3.61
N ASP A 93 8.57 8.66 -3.82
CA ASP A 93 8.89 9.88 -4.55
C ASP A 93 9.63 10.89 -3.64
N TRP A 94 10.15 11.95 -4.25
CA TRP A 94 10.84 13.04 -3.55
C TRP A 94 9.99 14.30 -3.45
N ASP A 95 9.69 14.90 -4.61
CA ASP A 95 8.96 16.15 -4.71
C ASP A 95 7.53 15.99 -4.19
N ASP A 96 7.10 16.96 -3.40
CA ASP A 96 5.81 17.00 -2.70
C ASP A 96 5.45 15.74 -1.88
N THR A 97 6.44 14.87 -1.61
CA THR A 97 6.29 13.57 -0.93
C THR A 97 7.22 13.43 0.29
N LEU A 98 8.51 13.74 0.12
CA LEU A 98 9.50 13.83 1.22
C LEU A 98 9.98 15.26 1.43
N LEU A 99 9.83 16.10 0.41
CA LEU A 99 10.11 17.53 0.44
C LEU A 99 8.90 18.28 -0.15
N PRO A 100 8.31 19.29 0.52
CA PRO A 100 7.19 20.06 -0.01
C PRO A 100 7.71 21.12 -1.00
N SER A 101 8.36 20.66 -2.07
CA SER A 101 9.14 21.48 -3.00
C SER A 101 8.29 22.53 -3.70
N THR A 102 7.05 22.23 -4.07
CA THR A 102 6.15 23.21 -4.68
C THR A 102 5.77 24.31 -3.70
N PHE A 103 5.51 23.96 -2.44
CA PHE A 103 5.19 24.94 -1.40
C PHE A 103 6.38 25.85 -1.09
N LEU A 104 7.58 25.28 -0.94
CA LEU A 104 8.80 26.06 -0.71
C LEU A 104 9.07 27.02 -1.88
N ALA A 105 8.91 26.57 -3.11
CA ALA A 105 9.03 27.42 -4.29
C ALA A 105 7.98 28.54 -4.30
N SER A 106 6.74 28.27 -3.86
CA SER A 106 5.68 29.29 -3.75
C SER A 106 5.98 30.36 -2.70
N MET A 107 6.80 30.05 -1.69
CA MET A 107 7.35 31.01 -0.72
C MET A 107 8.53 31.81 -1.28
N GLY A 108 8.95 31.54 -2.51
CA GLY A 108 10.13 32.16 -3.13
C GLY A 108 11.46 31.55 -2.66
N LEU A 109 11.44 30.39 -2.00
CA LEU A 109 12.66 29.71 -1.56
C LEU A 109 13.17 28.81 -2.69
N ARG A 110 14.33 29.16 -3.24
CA ARG A 110 14.98 28.41 -4.31
C ARG A 110 16.17 27.63 -3.79
N VAL A 111 16.58 26.62 -4.53
CA VAL A 111 17.72 25.76 -4.17
C VAL A 111 19.07 26.49 -4.31
N ASP A 112 19.15 27.43 -5.25
CA ASP A 112 20.34 28.23 -5.58
C ASP A 112 20.41 29.58 -4.86
N ASP A 113 19.47 29.84 -3.94
CA ASP A 113 19.43 31.09 -3.18
C ASP A 113 20.63 31.24 -2.23
N VAL A 114 21.20 32.44 -2.22
CA VAL A 114 22.28 32.84 -1.31
C VAL A 114 21.79 33.20 0.10
N TYR A 115 20.49 33.44 0.26
CA TYR A 115 19.88 33.78 1.54
C TYR A 115 19.56 32.51 2.33
N ASP A 116 19.63 32.59 3.64
CA ASP A 116 19.25 31.48 4.51
C ASP A 116 17.73 31.24 4.47
N VAL A 117 17.34 29.98 4.65
CA VAL A 117 15.93 29.60 4.85
C VAL A 117 15.44 30.25 6.15
N PRO A 118 14.27 30.93 6.15
CA PRO A 118 13.75 31.55 7.36
C PRO A 118 13.65 30.56 8.52
N GLU A 119 14.06 30.98 9.73
CA GLU A 119 14.20 30.08 10.88
C GLU A 119 12.90 29.32 11.22
N PHE A 120 11.74 29.95 11.04
CA PHE A 120 10.44 29.29 11.27
C PHE A 120 10.17 28.17 10.26
N VAL A 121 10.57 28.34 9.00
CA VAL A 121 10.46 27.32 7.94
C VAL A 121 11.44 26.20 8.23
N LYS A 122 12.68 26.56 8.57
CA LYS A 122 13.74 25.60 8.91
C LYS A 122 13.30 24.69 10.06
N LYS A 123 12.71 25.24 11.13
CA LYS A 123 12.19 24.43 12.24
C LYS A 123 11.11 23.43 11.80
N GLN A 124 10.16 23.86 10.96
CA GLN A 124 9.13 22.96 10.43
C GLN A 124 9.73 21.87 9.54
N LEU A 125 10.73 22.21 8.72
CA LEU A 125 11.45 21.24 7.91
C LEU A 125 12.22 20.24 8.78
N GLU A 126 12.88 20.67 9.86
CA GLU A 126 13.56 19.76 10.78
C GLU A 126 12.62 18.76 11.46
N GLU A 127 11.39 19.18 11.78
CA GLU A 127 10.35 18.27 12.27
C GLU A 127 9.90 17.28 11.18
N LEU A 128 9.74 17.74 9.93
CA LEU A 128 9.45 16.88 8.79
C LEU A 128 10.57 15.85 8.55
N GLU A 129 11.83 16.24 8.67
CA GLU A 129 12.99 15.34 8.53
C GLU A 129 12.90 14.17 9.50
N ILE A 130 12.58 14.44 10.76
CA ILE A 130 12.47 13.39 11.79
C ILE A 130 11.37 12.39 11.42
N LEU A 131 10.21 12.88 10.96
CA LEU A 131 9.10 12.04 10.54
C LEU A 131 9.45 11.19 9.31
N ALA A 132 10.06 11.81 8.30
CA ALA A 132 10.46 11.14 7.07
C ALA A 132 11.55 10.08 7.32
N ILE A 133 12.55 10.38 8.15
CA ILE A 133 13.57 9.42 8.56
C ILE A 133 12.93 8.22 9.27
N GLY A 134 12.03 8.45 10.22
CA GLY A 134 11.35 7.36 10.93
C GLY A 134 10.56 6.44 9.99
N LEU A 135 9.82 7.01 9.05
CA LEU A 135 9.08 6.26 8.04
C LEU A 135 10.03 5.41 7.16
N ILE A 136 11.12 6.00 6.68
CA ILE A 136 12.08 5.28 5.83
C ILE A 136 12.82 4.21 6.64
N GLU A 137 13.19 4.47 7.89
CA GLU A 137 13.75 3.45 8.80
C GLU A 137 12.82 2.27 8.95
N GLU A 138 11.53 2.51 9.18
CA GLU A 138 10.54 1.45 9.27
C GLU A 138 10.40 0.65 7.96
N ALA A 139 10.48 1.32 6.81
CA ALA A 139 10.47 0.68 5.50
C ALA A 139 11.72 -0.20 5.26
N ILE A 140 12.91 0.26 5.65
CA ILE A 140 14.16 -0.51 5.56
C ILE A 140 14.07 -1.81 6.37
N LEU A 141 13.45 -1.77 7.56
CA LEU A 141 13.29 -2.97 8.39
C LEU A 141 12.42 -4.04 7.73
N LYS A 142 11.56 -3.66 6.78
CA LYS A 142 10.59 -4.52 6.12
C LYS A 142 11.02 -4.96 4.72
N GLY A 143 12.00 -4.31 4.10
CA GLY A 143 12.44 -4.68 2.76
C GLY A 143 13.42 -3.70 2.12
N LYS A 144 13.49 -3.78 0.79
CA LYS A 144 14.31 -2.85 -0.01
C LYS A 144 13.61 -1.50 -0.09
N VAL A 145 14.38 -0.42 0.04
CA VAL A 145 13.90 0.94 -0.18
C VAL A 145 14.64 1.58 -1.36
N MET A 146 13.92 2.33 -2.17
CA MET A 146 14.46 3.15 -3.25
C MET A 146 13.64 4.44 -3.41
N LEU A 147 14.27 5.47 -3.96
CA LEU A 147 13.66 6.75 -4.29
C LEU A 147 13.68 6.91 -5.80
N ILE A 148 12.51 7.18 -6.40
CA ILE A 148 12.37 7.40 -7.84
C ILE A 148 11.60 8.69 -8.07
N THR A 149 12.27 9.69 -8.65
CA THR A 149 11.72 11.03 -8.93
C THR A 149 11.71 11.35 -10.42
N ASN A 150 10.73 12.15 -10.85
CA ASN A 150 10.70 12.74 -12.19
C ASN A 150 11.48 14.07 -12.29
N ALA A 151 12.16 14.50 -11.22
CA ALA A 151 13.13 15.57 -11.28
C ALA A 151 14.43 15.13 -11.96
N GLU A 152 15.26 16.09 -12.37
CA GLU A 152 16.56 15.83 -12.99
C GLU A 152 17.59 15.28 -11.99
N THR A 153 18.58 14.53 -12.49
CA THR A 153 19.71 14.05 -11.69
C THR A 153 20.39 15.22 -10.97
N GLY A 154 20.66 15.06 -9.67
CA GLY A 154 21.23 16.10 -8.80
C GLY A 154 20.19 16.90 -8.04
N TRP A 155 18.91 16.85 -8.42
CA TRP A 155 17.85 17.60 -7.74
C TRP A 155 17.68 17.19 -6.27
N VAL A 156 17.68 15.89 -5.98
CA VAL A 156 17.51 15.36 -4.61
C VAL A 156 18.66 15.82 -3.70
N GLU A 157 19.89 15.80 -4.21
CA GLU A 157 21.07 16.22 -3.46
C GLU A 157 21.07 17.72 -3.20
N LEU A 158 20.77 18.53 -4.22
CA LEU A 158 20.77 19.98 -4.09
C LEU A 158 19.62 20.47 -3.20
N SER A 159 18.40 19.99 -3.45
CA SER A 159 17.23 20.38 -2.68
C SER A 159 17.26 19.80 -1.26
N GLY A 160 17.69 18.55 -1.10
CA GLY A 160 17.86 17.91 0.18
C GLY A 160 18.92 18.59 1.04
N GLY A 161 20.07 18.92 0.46
CA GLY A 161 21.16 19.59 1.19
C GLY A 161 20.76 20.95 1.74
N ARG A 162 19.85 21.65 1.05
CA ARG A 162 19.36 22.96 1.48
C ARG A 162 18.22 22.88 2.47
N PHE A 163 17.20 22.07 2.18
CA PHE A 163 15.93 22.12 2.90
C PHE A 163 15.77 21.02 3.94
N VAL A 164 16.37 19.84 3.72
CA VAL A 164 16.23 18.66 4.58
C VAL A 164 17.58 17.90 4.71
N PRO A 165 18.64 18.56 5.22
CA PRO A 165 20.00 18.03 5.19
C PRO A 165 20.23 16.75 6.02
N LYS A 166 19.54 16.59 7.16
CA LYS A 166 19.58 15.37 7.98
C LYS A 166 18.94 14.20 7.23
N LEU A 167 17.83 14.43 6.54
CA LEU A 167 17.19 13.41 5.71
C LEU A 167 18.09 12.99 4.55
N LEU A 168 18.70 13.95 3.84
CA LEU A 168 19.64 13.64 2.76
C LEU A 168 20.84 12.83 3.27
N ALA A 169 21.45 13.26 4.38
CA ALA A 169 22.58 12.56 4.98
C ALA A 169 22.19 11.13 5.40
N PHE A 170 20.97 10.93 5.90
CA PHE A 170 20.44 9.62 6.24
C PHE A 170 20.27 8.73 5.00
N ILE A 171 19.68 9.24 3.92
CA ILE A 171 19.50 8.53 2.63
C ILE A 171 20.86 8.04 2.10
N GLN A 172 21.87 8.91 2.12
CA GLN A 172 23.24 8.59 1.70
C GLN A 172 23.88 7.55 2.62
N ALA A 173 23.76 7.72 3.94
CA ALA A 173 24.34 6.80 4.93
C ALA A 173 23.74 5.38 4.84
N LYS A 174 22.47 5.26 4.46
CA LYS A 174 21.79 3.97 4.22
C LYS A 174 22.02 3.41 2.82
N ASN A 175 22.72 4.14 1.95
CA ASN A 175 22.95 3.77 0.55
C ASN A 175 21.62 3.43 -0.17
N ILE A 176 20.58 4.24 0.07
CA ILE A 176 19.31 4.13 -0.63
C ILE A 176 19.52 4.60 -2.08
N ALA A 177 19.04 3.80 -3.04
CA ALA A 177 19.12 4.16 -4.45
C ALA A 177 18.23 5.39 -4.72
N VAL A 178 18.80 6.39 -5.39
CA VAL A 178 18.10 7.61 -5.83
C VAL A 178 18.15 7.61 -7.36
N VAL A 179 17.00 7.56 -8.00
CA VAL A 179 16.87 7.44 -9.46
C VAL A 179 16.09 8.63 -10.00
N SER A 180 16.73 9.37 -10.91
CA SER A 180 16.02 10.34 -11.76
C SER A 180 15.43 9.59 -12.95
N ALA A 181 14.13 9.35 -12.90
CA ALA A 181 13.39 8.75 -14.01
C ALA A 181 13.46 9.66 -15.25
N ARG A 182 13.30 10.98 -15.07
CA ARG A 182 13.38 11.95 -16.16
C ARG A 182 14.73 11.95 -16.86
N SER A 183 15.83 12.15 -16.13
CA SER A 183 17.16 12.20 -16.77
C SER A 183 17.56 10.88 -17.42
N THR A 184 16.95 9.76 -17.01
CA THR A 184 17.23 8.44 -17.58
C THR A 184 16.37 8.14 -18.82
N TYR A 185 15.09 8.51 -18.81
CA TYR A 185 14.12 8.02 -19.80
C TYR A 185 13.46 9.12 -20.66
N GLU A 186 13.67 10.41 -20.39
CA GLU A 186 13.08 11.51 -21.17
C GLU A 186 13.46 11.45 -22.66
N ALA A 187 14.68 11.04 -22.99
CA ALA A 187 15.13 10.93 -24.38
C ALA A 187 14.33 9.89 -25.19
N ASP A 188 13.95 8.77 -24.56
CA ASP A 188 13.20 7.69 -25.20
C ASP A 188 11.68 7.95 -25.18
N PHE A 189 11.19 8.73 -24.21
CA PHE A 189 9.77 9.02 -24.00
C PHE A 189 9.51 10.55 -23.86
N PRO A 190 9.85 11.38 -24.86
CA PRO A 190 9.91 12.84 -24.71
C PRO A 190 8.57 13.54 -24.44
N PHE A 191 7.44 12.88 -24.74
CA PHE A 191 6.10 13.46 -24.61
C PHE A 191 5.25 12.79 -23.53
N ASN A 192 5.80 11.80 -22.82
CA ASN A 192 5.07 11.01 -21.83
C ASN A 192 5.82 10.97 -20.49
N PRO A 193 5.74 12.02 -19.66
CA PRO A 193 6.40 12.04 -18.35
C PRO A 193 6.03 10.89 -17.40
N SER A 194 4.82 10.35 -17.53
CA SER A 194 4.37 9.17 -16.78
C SER A 194 5.15 7.91 -17.17
N ASP A 195 5.56 7.79 -18.45
CA ASP A 195 6.33 6.62 -18.91
C ASP A 195 7.73 6.57 -18.28
N TRP A 196 8.31 7.71 -17.91
CA TRP A 196 9.62 7.76 -17.25
C TRP A 196 9.63 6.95 -15.95
N LYS A 197 8.62 7.14 -15.09
CA LYS A 197 8.50 6.37 -13.84
C LYS A 197 8.14 4.92 -14.10
N ILE A 198 7.29 4.62 -15.09
CA ILE A 198 6.99 3.23 -15.48
C ILE A 198 8.28 2.48 -15.84
N GLN A 199 9.13 3.08 -16.69
CA GLN A 199 10.40 2.47 -17.07
C GLN A 199 11.37 2.38 -15.88
N ALA A 200 11.48 3.43 -15.07
CA ALA A 200 12.36 3.43 -13.89
C ALA A 200 11.96 2.35 -12.88
N PHE A 201 10.68 2.24 -12.53
CA PHE A 201 10.19 1.21 -11.60
C PHE A 201 10.44 -0.19 -12.17
N THR A 202 10.11 -0.42 -13.44
CA THR A 202 10.28 -1.72 -14.10
C THR A 202 11.74 -2.15 -14.12
N HIS A 203 12.64 -1.25 -14.51
CA HIS A 203 14.06 -1.53 -14.58
C HIS A 203 14.65 -1.76 -13.19
N GLU A 204 14.46 -0.83 -12.25
CA GLU A 204 15.09 -0.89 -10.92
C GLU A 204 14.58 -2.07 -10.10
N ILE A 205 13.28 -2.34 -10.09
CA ILE A 205 12.72 -3.49 -9.38
C ILE A 205 13.18 -4.80 -10.04
N GLY A 206 13.19 -4.87 -11.38
CA GLY A 206 13.68 -6.04 -12.11
C GLY A 206 15.15 -6.36 -11.84
N LEU A 207 16.01 -5.33 -11.71
CA LEU A 207 17.41 -5.51 -11.32
C LEU A 207 17.57 -6.03 -9.89
N GLN A 208 16.78 -5.52 -8.94
CA GLN A 208 16.90 -5.90 -7.53
C GLN A 208 16.28 -7.27 -7.22
N PHE A 209 15.27 -7.69 -7.98
CA PHE A 209 14.51 -8.91 -7.74
C PHE A 209 14.45 -9.81 -8.99
N PRO A 210 15.61 -10.26 -9.51
CA PRO A 210 15.63 -11.11 -10.69
C PRO A 210 14.94 -12.43 -10.40
N LEU A 211 14.19 -12.95 -11.38
CA LEU A 211 13.53 -14.27 -11.35
C LEU A 211 12.37 -14.40 -10.34
N MET A 212 11.95 -13.31 -9.71
CA MET A 212 10.73 -13.30 -8.87
C MET A 212 9.48 -13.22 -9.77
N ASP A 213 8.38 -13.83 -9.32
CA ASP A 213 7.06 -13.77 -9.95
C ASP A 213 6.04 -12.96 -9.15
N GLY A 214 6.38 -12.60 -7.90
CA GLY A 214 5.57 -11.75 -7.02
C GLY A 214 6.39 -11.02 -5.95
N LEU A 215 5.98 -9.79 -5.66
CA LEU A 215 6.54 -8.93 -4.61
C LEU A 215 5.42 -8.25 -3.83
N ASN A 216 5.72 -7.81 -2.61
CA ASN A 216 4.91 -6.83 -1.90
C ASN A 216 5.46 -5.43 -2.22
N ILE A 217 4.79 -4.70 -3.10
CA ILE A 217 5.20 -3.40 -3.62
C ILE A 217 4.43 -2.31 -2.87
N LEU A 218 5.13 -1.52 -2.06
CA LEU A 218 4.57 -0.32 -1.43
C LEU A 218 5.07 0.90 -2.18
N SER A 219 4.16 1.76 -2.64
CA SER A 219 4.51 3.00 -3.35
C SER A 219 3.89 4.20 -2.66
N LEU A 220 4.72 5.17 -2.31
CA LEU A 220 4.36 6.39 -1.59
C LEU A 220 4.77 7.61 -2.43
N GLY A 221 3.80 8.43 -2.82
CA GLY A 221 4.01 9.60 -3.68
C GLY A 221 2.77 10.46 -3.77
N ASP A 222 2.90 11.74 -4.12
CA ASP A 222 1.77 12.64 -4.29
C ASP A 222 1.11 12.56 -5.68
N GLY A 223 1.85 12.08 -6.68
CA GLY A 223 1.37 11.91 -8.04
C GLY A 223 0.52 10.64 -8.29
N MET A 224 -0.09 10.58 -9.48
CA MET A 224 -0.64 9.33 -10.02
C MET A 224 0.44 8.46 -10.67
N SER A 225 1.55 9.06 -11.10
CA SER A 225 2.61 8.39 -11.85
C SER A 225 3.25 7.23 -11.09
N GLU A 226 3.38 7.32 -9.77
CA GLU A 226 3.98 6.31 -8.90
C GLU A 226 3.04 5.11 -8.75
N ARG A 227 1.73 5.39 -8.65
CA ARG A 227 0.68 4.37 -8.65
C ARG A 227 0.66 3.62 -9.97
N ASP A 228 0.59 4.35 -11.07
CA ASP A 228 0.53 3.76 -12.42
C ASP A 228 1.79 2.94 -12.71
N ALA A 229 2.98 3.42 -12.32
CA ALA A 229 4.22 2.68 -12.43
C ALA A 229 4.23 1.38 -11.61
N SER A 230 3.68 1.40 -10.40
CA SER A 230 3.59 0.20 -9.55
C SER A 230 2.70 -0.88 -10.16
N HIS A 231 1.54 -0.49 -10.69
CA HIS A 231 0.65 -1.41 -11.39
C HIS A 231 1.24 -1.91 -12.71
N ALA A 232 1.98 -1.06 -13.44
CA ALA A 232 2.70 -1.48 -14.63
C ALA A 232 3.75 -2.58 -14.33
N VAL A 233 4.51 -2.45 -13.24
CA VAL A 233 5.46 -3.49 -12.79
C VAL A 233 4.75 -4.82 -12.51
N ALA A 234 3.60 -4.77 -11.84
CA ALA A 234 2.84 -5.98 -11.49
C ALA A 234 2.30 -6.74 -12.71
N THR A 235 2.21 -6.12 -13.89
CA THR A 235 1.89 -6.85 -15.13
C THR A 235 2.95 -7.89 -15.50
N SER A 236 4.20 -7.64 -15.12
CA SER A 236 5.34 -8.56 -15.33
C SER A 236 5.61 -9.45 -14.11
N LEU A 237 5.01 -9.13 -12.96
CA LEU A 237 5.12 -9.86 -11.69
C LEU A 237 3.71 -10.20 -11.16
N PRO A 238 2.99 -11.14 -11.80
CA PRO A 238 1.55 -11.33 -11.63
C PRO A 238 1.13 -11.83 -10.25
N LEU A 239 2.07 -12.30 -9.43
CA LEU A 239 1.81 -12.69 -8.04
C LEU A 239 2.09 -11.55 -7.05
N SER A 240 2.33 -10.32 -7.52
CA SER A 240 2.62 -9.18 -6.66
C SER A 240 1.37 -8.60 -6.00
N ARG A 241 1.55 -8.13 -4.77
CA ARG A 241 0.62 -7.23 -4.09
C ARG A 241 1.09 -5.80 -4.32
N VAL A 242 0.24 -4.96 -4.89
CA VAL A 242 0.51 -3.54 -5.13
C VAL A 242 -0.28 -2.69 -4.15
N LYS A 243 0.43 -1.88 -3.38
CA LYS A 243 -0.14 -1.06 -2.31
C LYS A 243 0.33 0.37 -2.50
N THR A 244 -0.58 1.24 -2.92
CA THR A 244 -0.24 2.63 -3.19
C THR A 244 -0.91 3.55 -2.18
N VAL A 245 -0.13 4.49 -1.66
CA VAL A 245 -0.65 5.61 -0.85
C VAL A 245 -0.33 6.88 -1.60
N LYS A 246 -1.36 7.45 -2.23
CA LYS A 246 -1.26 8.73 -2.91
C LYS A 246 -1.41 9.86 -1.89
N TYR A 247 -0.40 10.69 -1.77
CA TYR A 247 -0.42 11.89 -0.94
C TYR A 247 -1.20 12.99 -1.66
N ILE A 248 -1.55 14.02 -0.91
CA ILE A 248 -2.13 15.26 -1.41
C ILE A 248 -1.04 16.00 -2.18
N GLU A 249 -1.38 16.41 -3.39
CA GLU A 249 -0.49 17.17 -4.26
C GLU A 249 -0.17 18.54 -3.67
N ARG A 250 1.10 18.95 -3.81
CA ARG A 250 1.59 20.29 -3.42
C ARG A 250 1.24 20.66 -1.97
N PRO A 251 1.55 19.80 -0.98
CA PRO A 251 1.16 20.03 0.39
C PRO A 251 1.97 21.18 0.99
N THR A 252 1.38 21.90 1.95
CA THR A 252 2.17 22.72 2.88
C THR A 252 3.09 21.83 3.71
N ILE A 253 4.10 22.42 4.38
CA ILE A 253 4.99 21.65 5.27
C ILE A 253 4.16 20.92 6.35
N GLU A 254 3.18 21.59 6.96
CA GLU A 254 2.31 21.01 7.98
C GLU A 254 1.44 19.86 7.44
N GLN A 255 0.87 20.02 6.24
CA GLN A 255 0.12 18.94 5.59
C GLN A 255 1.03 17.75 5.31
N LEU A 256 2.26 17.97 4.83
CA LEU A 256 3.19 16.88 4.57
C LEU A 256 3.62 16.17 5.87
N GLN A 257 3.88 16.91 6.94
CA GLN A 257 4.15 16.34 8.26
C GLN A 257 3.01 15.42 8.73
N ARG A 258 1.75 15.85 8.60
CA ARG A 258 0.57 15.04 8.97
C ARG A 258 0.48 13.77 8.13
N GLN A 259 0.68 13.88 6.83
CA GLN A 259 0.63 12.74 5.90
C GLN A 259 1.73 11.73 6.21
N VAL A 260 2.98 12.17 6.36
CA VAL A 260 4.12 11.30 6.71
C VAL A 260 3.89 10.66 8.08
N SER A 261 3.41 11.41 9.06
CA SER A 261 3.11 10.87 10.40
C SER A 261 2.01 9.80 10.36
N LEU A 262 0.93 10.03 9.59
CA LEU A 262 -0.16 9.07 9.44
C LEU A 262 0.35 7.78 8.79
N VAL A 263 1.09 7.90 7.68
CA VAL A 263 1.64 6.75 6.96
C VAL A 263 2.64 5.99 7.82
N HIS A 264 3.52 6.69 8.54
CA HIS A 264 4.45 6.07 9.49
C HIS A 264 3.69 5.27 10.56
N SER A 265 2.70 5.87 11.22
CA SER A 265 1.92 5.16 12.26
C SER A 265 1.16 3.93 11.73
N SER A 266 0.82 3.92 10.45
CA SER A 266 0.07 2.84 9.79
C SER A 266 0.98 1.87 9.01
N PHE A 267 2.29 2.13 8.91
CA PHE A 267 3.17 1.45 7.95
C PHE A 267 3.25 -0.05 8.19
N SER A 268 3.27 -0.48 9.46
CA SER A 268 3.21 -1.88 9.84
C SER A 268 1.98 -2.60 9.29
N GLU A 269 0.81 -1.95 9.31
CA GLU A 269 -0.43 -2.54 8.81
C GLU A 269 -0.52 -2.50 7.29
N LEU A 270 -0.07 -1.40 6.65
CA LEU A 270 0.09 -1.34 5.19
C LEU A 270 0.98 -2.49 4.69
N TYR A 271 2.11 -2.71 5.37
CA TYR A 271 3.03 -3.80 5.05
C TYR A 271 2.38 -5.19 5.19
N LYS A 272 1.70 -5.47 6.30
CA LYS A 272 1.12 -6.80 6.59
C LYS A 272 -0.12 -7.12 5.78
N HIS A 273 -0.84 -6.12 5.29
CA HIS A 273 -2.11 -6.31 4.59
C HIS A 273 -1.99 -7.35 3.46
N ASP A 274 -2.83 -8.39 3.49
CA ASP A 274 -2.80 -9.48 2.52
C ASP A 274 -3.69 -9.14 1.31
N GLY A 275 -3.22 -8.20 0.50
CA GLY A 275 -3.93 -7.75 -0.69
C GLY A 275 -3.29 -6.54 -1.36
N SER A 276 -3.82 -6.19 -2.53
CA SER A 276 -3.51 -4.94 -3.22
C SER A 276 -4.55 -3.88 -2.85
N PHE A 277 -4.13 -2.62 -2.76
CA PHE A 277 -5.04 -1.48 -2.59
C PHE A 277 -4.42 -0.20 -3.16
N ASP A 278 -5.29 0.74 -3.49
CA ASP A 278 -4.93 2.11 -3.81
C ASP A 278 -5.70 3.03 -2.86
N VAL A 279 -4.98 3.77 -2.02
CA VAL A 279 -5.59 4.76 -1.12
C VAL A 279 -5.12 6.16 -1.48
N ASN A 280 -6.02 7.13 -1.38
CA ASN A 280 -5.71 8.54 -1.51
C ASN A 280 -5.85 9.19 -0.13
N LEU A 281 -4.83 9.90 0.33
CA LEU A 281 -4.93 10.72 1.51
C LEU A 281 -5.79 11.95 1.19
N VAL A 282 -6.64 12.32 2.14
CA VAL A 282 -7.44 13.54 2.13
C VAL A 282 -7.15 14.28 3.44
N CYS A 283 -7.04 15.61 3.38
CA CYS A 283 -6.82 16.47 4.55
C CYS A 283 -7.92 17.51 4.62
#